data_AF-A0A8D8HN90-F1
#
_entry.id   AF-A0A8D8HN90-F1
#
_cell.length_a   1.000
_cell.length_b   1.000
_cell.length_c   1.000
_cell.angle_alpha   90.00
_cell.angle_beta   90.00
_cell.angle_gamma   90.00
#
_symmetry.space_group_name_H-M   'P 1'
#
loop_
_entity.id
_entity.type
_entity.pdbx_description
1 polymer ?
#
loop_
_entity_poly.entity_id
_entity_poly.type
_entity_poly.pdbx_seq_one_letter_code
_entity_poly.pdbx_strand_id
1 'polypeptide(L)'
;TMNSRLNIILLAVLIAVQLCIAQQPPDGAPAWGYRCTNSRCEKVPIGDDPVAREKAVSLSVCRLYCGDGGVIGTVWPRPTGNYQLGNDLVHVDPYKVEFQWGKVLGALGKYWDAAIERFRGQLKVRSDGEELRGGGRRMVVKVNVEGDSL
;
A
#
# COMPACT_ATOMS: atom_id res chain seq x y z
N THR A 1 16.81 -55.81 -23.39
CA THR A 1 17.39 -54.48 -23.71
C THR A 1 16.36 -53.35 -23.76
N MET A 2 15.08 -53.61 -24.03
CA MET A 2 14.02 -52.58 -24.09
C MET A 2 13.68 -51.94 -22.73
N ASN A 3 13.59 -52.74 -21.66
CA ASN A 3 13.27 -52.25 -20.30
C ASN A 3 14.38 -51.34 -19.71
N SER A 4 15.63 -51.53 -20.13
CA SER A 4 16.76 -50.70 -19.68
C SER A 4 16.71 -49.30 -20.29
N ARG A 5 16.27 -49.16 -21.55
CA ARG A 5 16.11 -47.85 -22.20
C ARG A 5 14.95 -47.05 -21.62
N LEU A 6 13.85 -47.73 -21.27
CA LEU A 6 12.69 -47.08 -20.65
C LEU A 6 13.02 -46.55 -19.24
N ASN A 7 13.78 -47.30 -18.45
CA ASN A 7 14.23 -46.87 -17.12
C ASN A 7 15.19 -45.68 -17.18
N ILE A 8 16.08 -45.61 -18.18
CA ILE A 8 16.99 -44.47 -18.37
C ILE A 8 16.22 -43.20 -18.70
N ILE A 9 15.19 -43.30 -19.56
CA ILE A 9 14.33 -42.15 -19.90
C ILE A 9 13.54 -41.69 -18.66
N LEU A 10 12.98 -42.62 -17.89
CA LEU A 10 12.26 -42.27 -16.66
C LEU A 10 13.17 -41.59 -15.63
N LEU A 11 14.41 -42.07 -15.47
CA LEU A 11 15.39 -41.45 -14.59
C LEU A 11 15.76 -40.03 -15.04
N ALA A 12 15.97 -39.84 -16.35
CA ALA A 12 16.29 -38.52 -16.91
C ALA A 12 15.14 -37.52 -16.73
N VAL A 13 13.89 -37.95 -16.90
CA VAL A 13 12.70 -37.12 -16.65
C VAL A 13 12.57 -36.77 -15.17
N LEU A 14 12.79 -37.74 -14.26
CA LEU A 14 12.77 -37.49 -12.81
C LEU A 14 13.84 -36.49 -12.38
N ILE A 15 15.05 -36.60 -12.94
CA ILE A 15 16.16 -35.66 -12.67
C ILE A 15 15.83 -34.26 -13.22
N ALA A 16 15.28 -34.17 -14.43
CA ALA A 16 14.87 -32.89 -15.02
C ALA A 16 13.76 -32.21 -14.21
N VAL A 17 12.78 -32.98 -13.71
CA VAL A 17 11.71 -32.46 -12.85
C VAL A 17 12.28 -31.96 -11.51
N GLN A 18 13.23 -32.67 -10.90
CA GLN A 18 13.90 -32.24 -9.66
C GLN A 18 14.71 -30.95 -9.86
N LEU A 19 15.41 -30.79 -10.98
CA LEU A 19 16.15 -29.57 -11.31
C LEU A 19 15.25 -28.34 -11.48
N CYS A 20 14.03 -28.52 -12.00
CA CYS A 20 13.05 -27.43 -12.11
C CYS A 20 12.45 -27.03 -10.75
N ILE A 21 12.26 -27.99 -9.84
CA ILE A 21 11.67 -27.73 -8.51
C ILE A 21 12.70 -27.10 -7.55
N ALA A 22 13.99 -27.36 -7.74
CA ALA A 22 15.07 -26.87 -6.88
C ALA A 22 15.50 -25.41 -7.11
N GLN A 23 14.82 -24.66 -7.98
CA GLN A 23 15.01 -23.21 -8.08
C GLN A 23 14.33 -22.51 -6.89
N GLN A 24 14.85 -22.71 -5.68
CA GLN A 24 14.56 -21.77 -4.59
C GLN A 24 15.06 -20.39 -5.04
N PRO A 25 14.22 -19.33 -4.95
CA PRO A 25 14.74 -17.99 -5.11
C PRO A 25 15.93 -17.84 -4.16
N PRO A 26 17.06 -17.27 -4.60
CA PRO A 26 18.23 -17.14 -3.76
C PRO A 26 17.81 -16.51 -2.43
N ASP A 27 18.17 -17.14 -1.31
CA ASP A 27 18.03 -16.54 0.01
C ASP A 27 18.71 -15.17 -0.05
N GLY A 28 17.91 -14.10 -0.02
CA GLY A 28 18.37 -12.74 -0.33
C GLY A 28 17.85 -12.14 -1.65
N ALA A 29 16.68 -12.54 -2.14
CA ALA A 29 15.98 -11.76 -3.17
C ALA A 29 16.00 -10.27 -2.78
N PRO A 30 16.48 -9.36 -3.66
CA PRO A 30 16.75 -7.99 -3.26
C PRO A 30 15.46 -7.34 -2.76
N ALA A 31 15.49 -6.81 -1.53
CA ALA A 31 14.44 -5.94 -1.06
C ALA A 31 14.42 -4.68 -1.94
N TRP A 32 13.23 -4.22 -2.33
CA TRP A 32 13.06 -3.09 -3.24
C TRP A 32 12.39 -1.91 -2.54
N GLY A 33 12.91 -0.73 -2.81
CA GLY A 33 12.31 0.54 -2.44
C GLY A 33 12.01 1.37 -3.68
N TYR A 34 11.49 2.57 -3.48
CA TYR A 34 11.25 3.52 -4.56
C TYR A 34 11.91 4.86 -4.27
N ARG A 35 12.35 5.55 -5.32
CA ARG A 35 12.90 6.91 -5.24
C ARG A 35 12.17 7.79 -6.23
N CYS A 36 11.88 9.02 -5.82
CA CYS A 36 11.32 10.02 -6.71
C CYS A 36 12.42 10.66 -7.56
N THR A 37 12.33 10.51 -8.88
CA THR A 37 13.23 11.12 -9.87
C THR A 37 12.36 11.75 -10.96
N ASN A 38 12.43 13.07 -11.17
CA ASN A 38 11.67 13.78 -12.20
C ASN A 38 10.16 13.40 -12.22
N SER A 39 9.53 13.43 -11.04
CA SER A 39 8.10 13.08 -10.84
C SER A 39 7.74 11.65 -11.25
N ARG A 40 8.71 10.74 -11.20
CA ARG A 40 8.52 9.30 -11.40
C ARG A 40 9.11 8.52 -10.24
N CYS A 41 8.40 7.47 -9.84
CA CYS A 41 8.86 6.53 -8.83
C CYS A 41 9.68 5.42 -9.47
N GLU A 42 11.00 5.54 -9.35
CA GLU A 42 11.95 4.55 -9.84
C GLU A 42 12.18 3.48 -8.79
N LYS A 43 12.17 2.21 -9.20
CA LYS A 43 12.42 1.06 -8.32
C LYS A 43 13.92 0.94 -8.07
N VAL A 44 14.32 0.92 -6.81
CA VAL A 44 15.74 0.90 -6.39
C VAL A 44 16.01 -0.28 -5.45
N PRO A 45 17.15 -0.98 -5.58
CA PRO A 45 17.51 -2.06 -4.66
C PRO A 45 17.90 -1.48 -3.30
N ILE A 46 17.39 -2.08 -2.23
CA ILE A 46 17.70 -1.69 -0.84
C ILE A 46 18.97 -2.39 -0.34
N GLY A 47 19.29 -3.59 -0.87
CA GLY A 47 20.46 -4.36 -0.45
C GLY A 47 20.53 -4.58 1.07
N ASP A 48 21.73 -4.88 1.56
CA ASP A 48 22.03 -5.02 2.99
C ASP A 48 22.48 -3.71 3.65
N ASP A 49 22.46 -2.59 2.91
CA ASP A 49 22.81 -1.28 3.46
C ASP A 49 21.75 -0.82 4.49
N PRO A 50 22.12 -0.65 5.77
CA PRO A 50 21.18 -0.23 6.80
C PRO A 50 20.57 1.15 6.52
N VAL A 51 21.31 2.05 5.86
CA VAL A 51 20.82 3.40 5.53
C VAL A 51 19.79 3.33 4.41
N ALA A 52 20.04 2.50 3.40
CA ALA A 52 19.07 2.24 2.33
C ALA A 52 17.80 1.57 2.87
N ARG A 53 17.91 0.67 3.85
CA ARG A 53 16.76 0.04 4.52
C ARG A 53 15.92 1.03 5.32
N GLU A 54 16.56 1.92 6.08
CA GLU A 54 15.85 2.94 6.86
C GLU A 54 15.11 3.94 5.95
N LYS A 55 15.69 4.28 4.81
CA LYS A 55 15.10 5.21 3.82
C LYS A 55 14.19 4.54 2.81
N ALA A 56 13.97 3.23 2.93
CA ALA A 56 13.14 2.48 2.02
C ALA A 56 11.68 2.95 2.09
N VAL A 57 11.15 3.43 0.96
CA VAL A 57 9.73 3.77 0.83
C VAL A 57 9.02 2.83 -0.12
N SER A 58 7.75 2.54 0.18
CA SER A 58 6.88 1.77 -0.70
C SER A 58 6.50 2.58 -1.94
N LEU A 59 5.99 1.89 -2.97
CA LEU A 59 5.50 2.54 -4.19
C LEU A 59 4.37 3.53 -3.91
N SER A 60 3.46 3.18 -3.00
CA SER A 60 2.33 4.04 -2.63
C SER A 60 2.79 5.33 -1.95
N VAL A 61 3.78 5.24 -1.06
CA VAL A 61 4.41 6.40 -0.42
C VAL A 61 5.12 7.27 -1.45
N CYS A 62 5.93 6.67 -2.34
CA CYS A 62 6.58 7.45 -3.37
C CYS A 62 5.55 8.18 -4.25
N ARG A 63 4.49 7.51 -4.70
CA ARG A 63 3.44 8.13 -5.53
C ARG A 63 2.66 9.24 -4.81
N LEU A 64 2.54 9.16 -3.49
CA LEU A 64 1.88 10.18 -2.69
C LEU A 64 2.63 11.53 -2.78
N TYR A 65 3.97 11.47 -2.69
CA TYR A 65 4.84 12.66 -2.62
C TYR A 65 5.48 13.05 -3.96
N CYS A 66 5.59 12.13 -4.92
CA CYS A 66 6.31 12.30 -6.17
C CYS A 66 5.40 12.84 -7.29
N GLY A 67 4.85 14.04 -7.08
CA GLY A 67 4.06 14.77 -8.07
C GLY A 67 4.73 16.06 -8.53
N ASP A 68 4.48 16.46 -9.77
CA ASP A 68 4.93 17.76 -10.29
C ASP A 68 4.33 18.90 -9.47
N GLY A 69 5.14 19.92 -9.16
CA GLY A 69 4.66 21.15 -8.52
C GLY A 69 4.09 20.98 -7.11
N GLY A 70 4.49 19.94 -6.37
CA GLY A 70 4.00 19.68 -5.00
C GLY A 70 2.55 19.16 -4.94
N VAL A 71 2.04 18.66 -6.07
CA VAL A 71 0.69 18.10 -6.17
C VAL A 71 0.65 16.70 -5.57
N ILE A 72 -0.43 16.39 -4.84
CA ILE A 72 -0.67 15.07 -4.27
C ILE A 72 -0.95 14.07 -5.41
N GLY A 73 0.00 13.16 -5.68
CA GLY A 73 -0.05 12.29 -6.86
C GLY A 73 -1.14 11.21 -6.83
N THR A 74 -1.71 10.92 -5.65
CA THR A 74 -2.71 9.85 -5.46
C THR A 74 -4.14 10.34 -5.23
N VAL A 75 -4.36 11.65 -5.12
CA VAL A 75 -5.71 12.20 -4.91
C VAL A 75 -6.33 12.52 -6.26
N TRP A 76 -7.49 11.92 -6.54
CA TRP A 76 -8.25 12.14 -7.76
C TRP A 76 -9.76 12.24 -7.46
N PRO A 77 -10.47 13.24 -8.01
CA PRO A 77 -9.96 14.35 -8.82
C PRO A 77 -9.03 15.27 -8.02
N ARG A 78 -8.24 16.07 -8.73
CA ARG A 78 -7.35 17.04 -8.08
C ARG A 78 -8.19 18.07 -7.30
N PRO A 79 -7.85 18.37 -6.03
CA PRO A 79 -8.52 19.43 -5.29
C PRO A 79 -8.37 20.78 -6.01
N THR A 80 -9.46 21.53 -6.10
CA THR A 80 -9.48 22.88 -6.71
C THR A 80 -9.25 23.99 -5.69
N GLY A 81 -9.51 23.71 -4.40
CA GLY A 81 -9.28 24.64 -3.30
C GLY A 81 -7.86 24.56 -2.72
N ASN A 82 -7.65 25.25 -1.60
CA ASN A 82 -6.39 25.22 -0.87
C ASN A 82 -6.17 23.83 -0.24
N TYR A 83 -5.00 23.24 -0.49
CA TYR A 83 -4.58 22.00 0.14
C TYR A 83 -3.09 22.07 0.49
N GLN A 84 -2.69 21.32 1.51
CA GLN A 84 -1.29 21.18 1.91
C GLN A 84 -1.04 19.70 2.22
N LEU A 85 0.04 19.16 1.69
CA LEU A 85 0.53 17.83 2.04
C LEU A 85 1.70 18.01 3.02
N GLY A 86 1.57 17.46 4.23
CA GLY A 86 2.67 17.41 5.19
C GLY A 86 3.75 16.42 4.75
N ASN A 87 4.94 16.46 5.34
CA ASN A 87 6.08 15.63 4.91
C ASN A 87 6.23 14.32 5.71
N ASP A 88 5.38 14.11 6.72
CA ASP A 88 5.49 12.99 7.64
C ASP A 88 4.47 11.90 7.33
N LEU A 89 4.88 10.65 7.53
CA LEU A 89 3.99 9.50 7.54
C LEU A 89 3.83 8.98 8.95
N VAL A 90 2.58 8.73 9.33
CA VAL A 90 2.23 8.18 10.62
C VAL A 90 1.52 6.86 10.40
N HIS A 91 1.95 5.83 11.13
CA HIS A 91 1.20 4.58 11.20
C HIS A 91 -0.07 4.82 12.01
N VAL A 92 -1.23 4.66 11.37
CA VAL A 92 -2.56 4.87 11.96
C VAL A 92 -3.18 3.53 12.28
N ASP A 93 -3.82 3.45 13.45
CA ASP A 93 -4.64 2.30 13.82
C ASP A 93 -5.99 2.37 13.10
N PRO A 94 -6.28 1.46 12.15
CA PRO A 94 -7.49 1.52 11.33
C PRO A 94 -8.77 1.33 12.16
N TYR A 95 -8.67 0.72 13.34
CA TYR A 95 -9.80 0.54 14.25
C TYR A 95 -10.06 1.75 15.15
N LYS A 96 -9.14 2.73 15.17
CA LYS A 96 -9.23 3.97 15.97
C LYS A 96 -9.32 5.22 15.11
N VAL A 97 -9.97 5.10 13.95
CA VAL A 97 -10.35 6.26 13.12
C VAL A 97 -11.74 6.72 13.54
N GLU A 98 -11.81 7.96 14.03
CA GLU A 98 -13.04 8.58 14.48
C GLU A 98 -13.39 9.80 13.62
N PHE A 99 -14.69 10.00 13.44
CA PHE A 99 -15.22 11.12 12.68
C PHE A 99 -15.97 12.04 13.64
N GLN A 100 -15.65 13.34 13.57
CA GLN A 100 -16.31 14.39 14.33
C GLN A 100 -16.88 15.41 13.36
N TRP A 101 -18.14 15.79 13.56
CA TRP A 101 -18.82 16.79 12.74
C TRP A 101 -19.54 17.81 13.62
N GLY A 102 -19.71 19.00 13.07
CA GLY A 102 -20.42 20.09 13.75
C GLY A 102 -21.93 19.83 13.89
N LYS A 103 -22.59 20.63 14.76
CA LYS A 103 -24.03 20.52 15.03
C LYS A 103 -24.89 20.60 13.76
N VAL A 104 -24.49 21.43 12.79
CA VAL A 104 -25.19 21.62 11.51
C VAL A 104 -25.34 20.29 10.75
N LEU A 105 -24.29 19.47 10.76
CA LEU A 105 -24.27 18.18 10.07
C LEU A 105 -24.91 17.05 10.89
N GLY A 106 -25.22 17.30 12.17
CA GLY A 106 -25.85 16.31 13.06
C GLY A 106 -27.21 15.82 12.55
N ALA A 107 -27.98 16.69 11.88
CA ALA A 107 -29.25 16.31 11.26
C ALA A 107 -29.10 15.26 10.14
N LEU A 108 -27.89 15.13 9.55
CA LEU A 108 -27.56 14.16 8.51
C LEU A 108 -26.91 12.89 9.08
N GLY A 109 -26.93 12.67 10.39
CA GLY A 109 -26.22 11.58 11.08
C GLY A 109 -26.37 10.21 10.43
N LYS A 110 -27.59 9.82 10.01
CA LYS A 110 -27.83 8.52 9.35
C LYS A 110 -27.03 8.32 8.05
N TYR A 111 -26.75 9.40 7.31
CA TYR A 111 -25.95 9.35 6.09
C TYR A 111 -24.45 9.25 6.42
N TRP A 112 -24.02 9.92 7.48
CA TRP A 112 -22.66 9.84 7.99
C TRP A 112 -22.33 8.45 8.49
N ASP A 113 -23.22 7.82 9.26
CA ASP A 113 -23.02 6.44 9.74
C ASP A 113 -22.81 5.48 8.57
N ALA A 114 -23.66 5.56 7.55
CA ALA A 114 -23.53 4.75 6.35
C ALA A 114 -22.24 5.05 5.56
N ALA A 115 -21.79 6.31 5.52
CA ALA A 115 -20.53 6.69 4.87
C ALA A 115 -19.30 6.15 5.64
N ILE A 116 -19.34 6.19 6.97
CA ILE A 116 -18.28 5.69 7.85
C ILE A 116 -18.15 4.17 7.72
N GLU A 117 -19.26 3.44 7.68
CA GLU A 117 -19.24 2.00 7.45
C GLU A 117 -18.64 1.63 6.09
N ARG A 118 -18.99 2.38 5.03
CA ARG A 118 -18.36 2.20 3.71
C ARG A 118 -16.86 2.50 3.74
N PHE A 119 -16.45 3.57 4.44
CA PHE A 119 -15.04 3.91 4.61
C PHE A 119 -14.27 2.76 5.30
N ARG A 120 -14.81 2.21 6.38
CA ARG A 120 -14.23 1.03 7.05
C ARG A 120 -14.15 -0.18 6.12
N GLY A 121 -15.18 -0.41 5.30
CA GLY A 121 -15.16 -1.44 4.27
C GLY A 121 -14.04 -1.23 3.24
N GLN A 122 -13.83 0.00 2.77
CA GLN A 122 -12.77 0.33 1.82
C GLN A 122 -11.36 0.09 2.39
N LEU A 123 -11.15 0.34 3.69
CA LEU A 123 -9.89 0.02 4.36
C LEU A 123 -9.57 -1.48 4.31
N LYS A 124 -10.57 -2.33 4.50
CA LYS A 124 -10.42 -3.80 4.43
C LYS A 124 -10.15 -4.30 3.01
N VAL A 125 -10.73 -3.68 1.99
CA VAL A 125 -10.45 -4.04 0.59
C VAL A 125 -9.00 -3.72 0.21
N ARG A 126 -8.46 -2.61 0.72
CA ARG A 126 -7.07 -2.20 0.44
C ARG A 126 -6.00 -3.03 1.13
N SER A 127 -6.36 -3.89 2.08
CA SER A 127 -5.40 -4.82 2.68
C SER A 127 -5.22 -6.12 1.88
N ASP A 128 -5.76 -6.21 0.66
CA ASP A 128 -5.66 -7.40 -0.22
C ASP A 128 -6.08 -8.71 0.49
N GLY A 129 -7.06 -8.62 1.41
CA GLY A 129 -7.54 -9.76 2.20
C GLY A 129 -6.72 -10.08 3.44
N GLU A 130 -5.59 -9.39 3.65
CA GLU A 130 -4.84 -9.46 4.90
C GLU A 130 -5.60 -8.78 6.03
N GLU A 131 -5.47 -9.32 7.24
CA GLU A 131 -6.02 -8.68 8.42
C GLU A 131 -5.32 -7.33 8.65
N LEU A 132 -6.12 -6.27 8.77
CA LEU A 132 -5.61 -4.95 9.12
C LEU A 132 -4.90 -5.04 10.46
N ARG A 133 -3.57 -4.86 10.45
CA ARG A 133 -2.76 -4.87 11.66
C ARG A 133 -3.20 -3.73 12.57
N GLY A 134 -3.58 -4.08 13.79
CA GLY A 134 -3.80 -3.10 14.85
C GLY A 134 -2.49 -2.45 15.30
N GLY A 135 -2.60 -1.37 16.07
CA GLY A 135 -1.45 -0.57 16.50
C GLY A 135 -1.30 0.71 15.67
N GLY A 136 -0.45 1.63 16.14
CA GLY A 136 -0.34 2.97 15.57
C GLY A 136 -1.14 4.02 16.33
N ARG A 137 -1.22 5.22 15.75
CA ARG A 137 -1.87 6.39 16.37
C ARG A 137 -3.37 6.42 16.08
N ARG A 138 -4.15 6.95 17.03
CA ARG A 138 -5.56 7.32 16.83
C ARG A 138 -5.65 8.48 15.85
N MET A 139 -6.61 8.44 14.94
CA MET A 139 -6.87 9.49 13.96
C MET A 139 -8.28 10.06 14.17
N VAL A 140 -8.38 11.39 14.22
CA VAL A 140 -9.67 12.09 14.32
C VAL A 140 -9.85 12.94 13.06
N VAL A 141 -10.85 12.59 12.27
CA VAL A 141 -11.27 13.35 11.09
C VAL A 141 -12.32 14.36 11.52
N LYS A 142 -11.96 15.65 11.48
CA LYS A 142 -12.89 16.74 11.79
C LYS A 142 -13.48 17.28 10.49
N VAL A 143 -14.78 17.12 10.32
CA VAL A 143 -15.54 17.67 9.21
C VAL A 143 -16.17 18.98 9.68
N ASN A 144 -15.54 20.10 9.33
CA ASN A 144 -16.08 21.44 9.57
C ASN A 144 -16.51 22.04 8.22
N VAL A 145 -17.81 22.11 8.00
CA VAL A 145 -18.41 22.72 6.81
C VAL A 145 -19.24 23.89 7.30
N GLU A 146 -18.81 25.11 6.97
CA GLU A 146 -19.40 26.35 7.48
C GLU A 146 -20.54 26.88 6.59
N GLY A 147 -20.91 26.18 5.51
CA GLY A 147 -22.06 26.54 4.66
C GLY A 147 -22.46 25.49 3.63
N ASP A 148 -23.66 25.64 3.06
CA ASP A 148 -24.30 24.71 2.11
C ASP A 148 -23.77 24.82 0.66
N SER A 149 -22.59 25.41 0.44
CA SER A 149 -22.02 25.49 -0.91
C SER A 149 -21.37 24.16 -1.31
N LEU A 150 -22.22 23.25 -1.80
CA LEU A 150 -21.80 22.16 -2.69
C LEU A 150 -21.94 22.62 -4.15
#